data_AF-A0A1F7XYD8-F1
#
_entry.id   AF-A0A1F7XYD8-F1
#
_cell.length_a   1.000
_cell.length_b   1.000
_cell.length_c   1.000
_cell.angle_alpha   90.00
_cell.angle_beta   90.00
_cell.angle_gamma   90.00
#
_symmetry.space_group_name_H-M   'P 1'
#
loop_
_entity.id
_entity.type
_entity.pdbx_description
1 polymer ?
#
loop_
_entity_poly.entity_id
_entity_poly.type
_entity_poly.pdbx_seq_one_letter_code
_entity_poly.pdbx_strand_id
1 'polypeptide(L)'
;MDQIMSVHDAWRFLENHPIFRDKDGISRFKSCLDIDVVEINPLTGEIDEDPRLNTGIQVWLECGAWESDLGFGVPSHDIDLDCGAPTFEEALIELAKLVKTKYGK
;
A
#
# COMPACT_ATOMS: atom_id res chain seq x y z
N MET A 1 22.61 -8.01 0.22
CA MET A 1 22.09 -7.42 1.47
C MET A 1 21.00 -6.48 1.05
N ASP A 2 19.74 -6.87 1.25
CA ASP A 2 18.66 -5.90 1.17
C ASP A 2 18.92 -4.85 2.23
N GLN A 3 19.10 -3.61 1.77
CA GLN A 3 19.26 -2.47 2.63
C GLN A 3 17.96 -2.37 3.46
N ILE A 4 18.08 -2.32 4.79
CA ILE A 4 16.92 -2.11 5.67
C ILE A 4 16.26 -0.80 5.24
N MET A 5 15.05 -0.89 4.69
CA MET A 5 14.26 0.27 4.29
C MET A 5 13.64 0.87 5.54
N SER A 6 13.96 2.13 5.85
CA SER A 6 13.24 2.85 6.90
C SER A 6 11.85 3.24 6.41
N VAL A 7 10.90 3.49 7.32
CA VAL A 7 9.55 3.97 6.95
C VAL A 7 9.62 5.25 6.10
N HIS A 8 10.57 6.13 6.40
CA HIS A 8 10.72 7.38 5.67
C HIS A 8 11.32 7.15 4.27
N ASP A 9 12.19 6.15 4.10
CA ASP A 9 12.65 5.73 2.78
C ASP A 9 11.52 5.06 1.98
N ALA A 10 10.69 4.24 2.62
CA ALA A 10 9.50 3.64 2.01
C ALA A 10 8.52 4.71 1.52
N TRP A 11 8.20 5.67 2.40
CA TRP A 11 7.34 6.81 2.04
C TRP A 11 7.92 7.60 0.87
N ARG A 12 9.20 7.96 0.93
CA ARG A 12 9.86 8.72 -0.15
C ARG A 12 9.91 7.94 -1.45
N PHE A 13 10.14 6.63 -1.39
CA PHE A 13 10.13 5.76 -2.57
C PHE A 13 8.75 5.81 -3.22
N LEU A 14 7.69 5.54 -2.45
CA LEU A 14 6.31 5.55 -2.94
C LEU A 14 5.89 6.95 -3.45
N GLU A 15 6.15 8.02 -2.69
CA GLU A 15 5.79 9.38 -3.08
C GLU A 15 6.49 9.83 -4.37
N ASN A 16 7.64 9.27 -4.71
CA ASN A 16 8.39 9.64 -5.91
C ASN A 16 8.27 8.63 -7.07
N HIS A 17 7.64 7.46 -6.85
CA HIS A 17 7.60 6.38 -7.82
C HIS A 17 6.80 6.77 -9.08
N PRO A 18 7.28 6.47 -10.30
CA PRO A 18 6.64 6.91 -11.54
C PRO A 18 5.19 6.45 -11.73
N ILE A 19 4.80 5.30 -11.18
CA ILE A 19 3.44 4.73 -11.35
C ILE A 19 2.35 5.61 -10.74
N PHE A 20 2.72 6.47 -9.79
CA PHE A 20 1.79 7.37 -9.14
C PHE A 20 1.82 8.79 -9.73
N ARG A 21 2.58 9.03 -10.81
CA ARG A 21 2.67 10.36 -11.41
C ARG A 21 1.55 10.57 -12.41
N ASP A 22 0.95 11.75 -12.37
CA ASP A 22 0.10 12.20 -13.45
C ASP A 22 0.92 12.65 -14.68
N LYS A 23 0.21 13.01 -15.75
CA LYS A 23 0.80 13.49 -17.01
C LYS A 23 1.71 14.72 -16.86
N ASP A 24 1.53 15.50 -15.80
CA ASP A 24 2.33 16.70 -15.51
C ASP A 24 3.52 16.36 -14.59
N GLY A 25 3.71 15.08 -14.26
CA GLY A 25 4.77 14.57 -13.41
C GLY A 25 4.51 14.79 -11.92
N ILE A 26 3.31 15.21 -11.51
CA ILE A 26 2.96 15.46 -10.12
C ILE A 26 2.62 14.11 -9.47
N SER A 27 3.18 13.86 -8.29
CA SER A 27 2.85 12.66 -7.52
C SER A 27 1.41 12.68 -7.01
N ARG A 28 0.70 11.59 -7.24
CA ARG A 28 -0.66 11.30 -6.80
C ARG A 28 -0.71 10.11 -5.84
N PHE A 29 0.44 9.68 -5.31
CA PHE A 29 0.53 8.51 -4.43
C PHE A 29 -0.49 8.55 -3.29
N LYS A 30 -0.65 9.69 -2.61
CA LYS A 30 -1.61 9.85 -1.50
C LYS A 30 -3.07 9.77 -1.93
N SER A 31 -3.36 10.02 -3.20
CA SER A 31 -4.69 9.84 -3.78
C SER A 31 -4.95 8.40 -4.20
N CYS A 32 -3.88 7.61 -4.40
CA CYS A 32 -3.93 6.19 -4.73
C CYS A 32 -3.85 5.27 -3.51
N LEU A 33 -3.58 5.81 -2.32
CA LEU A 33 -3.46 5.03 -1.10
C LEU A 33 -4.80 4.99 -0.37
N ASP A 34 -5.38 3.82 -0.22
CA ASP A 34 -6.48 3.57 0.71
C ASP A 34 -5.95 2.91 1.99
N ILE A 35 -6.58 3.20 3.12
CA ILE A 35 -6.13 2.78 4.44
C ILE A 35 -7.33 2.31 5.25
N ASP A 36 -7.28 1.05 5.66
CA ASP A 36 -8.26 0.47 6.58
C ASP A 36 -7.59 -0.01 7.88
N VAL A 37 -8.29 0.20 9.00
CA VAL A 37 -7.90 -0.37 10.30
C VAL A 37 -8.89 -1.48 10.61
N VAL A 38 -8.39 -2.71 10.63
CA VAL A 38 -9.22 -3.92 10.67
C VAL A 38 -8.94 -4.77 11.90
N GLU A 39 -9.98 -5.43 12.41
CA GLU A 39 -9.88 -6.51 13.38
C GLU A 39 -9.71 -7.83 12.63
N ILE A 40 -8.63 -8.55 12.91
CA ILE A 40 -8.27 -9.81 12.25
C ILE A 40 -8.03 -10.93 13.25
N ASN A 41 -8.11 -12.17 12.80
CA ASN A 41 -7.65 -13.31 13.57
C ASN A 41 -6.11 -13.32 13.56
N PRO A 42 -5.44 -13.11 14.72
CA PRO A 42 -3.99 -12.95 14.77
C PRO A 42 -3.22 -14.23 14.40
N LEU A 43 -3.89 -15.38 14.34
CA LEU A 43 -3.28 -16.64 13.92
C LEU A 43 -3.22 -16.79 12.39
N THR A 44 -4.18 -16.20 11.68
CA THR A 44 -4.27 -16.29 10.21
C THR A 44 -3.77 -15.04 9.52
N GLY A 45 -3.84 -13.88 10.19
CA GLY A 45 -3.56 -12.58 9.58
C GLY A 45 -4.75 -11.98 8.80
N GLU A 46 -5.91 -12.66 8.81
CA GLU A 46 -7.07 -12.36 7.99
C GLU A 46 -8.32 -12.13 8.84
N ILE A 47 -9.35 -11.51 8.27
CA ILE A 47 -10.67 -11.43 8.90
C ILE A 47 -11.29 -12.83 8.91
N ASP A 48 -11.64 -13.31 10.10
CA ASP A 48 -12.31 -14.60 10.30
C ASP A 48 -13.84 -14.45 10.27
N GLU A 49 -14.53 -15.49 9.80
CA GLU A 49 -15.99 -15.56 9.80
C GLU A 49 -16.57 -15.62 11.22
N ASP A 50 -15.82 -16.17 12.19
CA ASP A 50 -16.17 -16.07 13.60
C ASP A 50 -15.59 -14.76 14.20
N PRO A 51 -16.40 -13.71 14.41
CA PRO A 51 -15.91 -12.41 14.85
C PRO A 51 -15.24 -12.44 16.23
N ARG A 52 -15.45 -13.50 17.01
CA ARG A 52 -14.80 -13.67 18.32
C ARG A 52 -13.31 -13.99 18.20
N LEU A 53 -12.87 -14.48 17.03
CA LEU A 53 -11.47 -14.77 16.76
C LEU A 53 -10.72 -13.51 16.29
N ASN A 54 -11.45 -12.51 15.79
CA ASN A 54 -10.89 -11.23 15.33
C ASN A 54 -10.49 -10.37 16.54
N THR A 55 -9.24 -10.53 16.98
CA THR A 55 -8.71 -9.92 18.21
C THR A 55 -7.39 -9.19 18.00
N GLY A 56 -6.76 -9.36 16.84
CA GLY A 56 -5.61 -8.57 16.40
C GLY A 56 -6.06 -7.33 15.64
N ILE A 57 -5.25 -6.28 15.67
CA ILE A 57 -5.43 -5.09 14.83
C ILE A 57 -4.37 -5.10 13.74
N GLN A 58 -4.77 -4.80 12.52
CA GLN A 58 -3.85 -4.47 11.44
C GLN A 58 -4.26 -3.17 10.76
N VAL A 59 -3.28 -2.53 10.14
CA VAL A 59 -3.46 -1.48 9.14
C VAL A 59 -3.30 -2.13 7.78
N TRP A 60 -4.37 -2.15 6.99
CA TRP A 60 -4.38 -2.63 5.61
C TRP A 60 -4.24 -1.44 4.66
N LEU A 61 -3.36 -1.61 3.68
CA LEU A 61 -3.11 -0.63 2.64
C LEU A 61 -3.48 -1.25 1.30
N GLU A 62 -4.38 -0.57 0.60
CA GLU A 62 -4.70 -0.86 -0.79
C GLU A 62 -4.12 0.25 -1.67
N CYS A 63 -3.59 -0.12 -2.82
CA CYS A 63 -2.96 0.87 -3.70
C CYS A 63 -2.99 0.44 -5.16
N GLY A 64 -2.83 1.40 -6.05
CA GLY A 64 -2.69 1.17 -7.48
C GLY A 64 -2.08 2.37 -8.20
N ALA A 65 -1.87 2.23 -9.51
CA ALA A 65 -1.32 3.30 -10.31
C ALA A 65 -2.26 4.52 -10.37
N TRP A 66 -1.71 5.66 -10.79
CA TRP A 66 -2.53 6.78 -11.22
C TRP A 66 -2.86 6.63 -12.70
N GLU A 67 -4.13 6.38 -13.03
CA GLU A 67 -4.59 6.17 -14.40
C GLU A 67 -5.04 7.49 -15.00
N SER A 68 -4.45 7.89 -16.13
CA SER A 68 -4.74 9.18 -16.79
C SER A 68 -5.45 9.07 -18.14
N ASP A 69 -5.82 7.86 -18.54
CA ASP A 69 -6.31 7.52 -19.87
C ASP A 69 -7.73 8.07 -20.18
N LEU A 70 -8.47 8.52 -19.16
CA LEU A 70 -9.86 8.99 -19.31
C LEU A 70 -10.01 10.52 -19.44
N GLY A 71 -8.90 11.26 -19.61
CA GLY A 71 -8.91 12.73 -19.71
C GLY A 71 -9.03 13.44 -18.36
N PHE A 72 -9.41 12.73 -17.31
CA PHE A 72 -9.23 13.05 -15.90
C PHE A 72 -8.48 11.89 -15.25
N GLY A 73 -7.51 12.20 -14.39
CA GLY A 73 -6.75 11.17 -13.69
C GLY A 73 -7.55 10.61 -12.52
N VAL A 74 -7.49 9.29 -12.32
CA VAL A 74 -8.14 8.59 -11.20
C VAL A 74 -7.18 7.62 -10.55
N PRO A 75 -7.29 7.40 -9.22
CA PRO A 75 -6.58 6.29 -8.59
C PRO A 75 -7.15 4.96 -9.10
N SER A 76 -6.29 3.99 -9.38
CA SER A 76 -6.68 2.60 -9.56
C SER A 76 -6.38 1.79 -8.31
N HIS A 77 -6.89 0.55 -8.29
CA HIS A 77 -6.59 -0.44 -7.28
C HIS A 77 -5.94 -1.65 -7.94
N ASP A 78 -4.76 -2.02 -7.45
CA ASP A 78 -4.00 -3.18 -7.88
C ASP A 78 -3.87 -4.16 -6.71
N ILE A 79 -4.69 -5.21 -6.74
CA ILE A 79 -4.79 -6.20 -5.65
C ILE A 79 -3.47 -6.90 -5.31
N ASP A 80 -2.49 -6.93 -6.23
CA ASP A 80 -1.18 -7.51 -5.93
C ASP A 80 -0.33 -6.61 -5.02
N LEU A 81 -0.76 -5.37 -4.79
CA LEU A 81 -0.14 -4.41 -3.86
C LEU A 81 -0.82 -4.40 -2.49
N ASP A 82 -1.96 -5.08 -2.33
CA ASP A 82 -2.68 -5.12 -1.08
C ASP A 82 -1.83 -5.77 0.00
N CYS A 83 -1.68 -5.08 1.13
CA CYS A 83 -0.85 -5.56 2.22
C CYS A 83 -1.35 -5.08 3.58
N GLY A 84 -1.02 -5.85 4.62
CA GLY A 84 -1.42 -5.55 5.98
C GLY A 84 -0.28 -5.78 6.96
N ALA A 85 -0.22 -4.97 8.00
CA ALA A 85 0.70 -5.20 9.12
C ALA A 85 0.13 -4.64 10.44
N PRO A 86 0.69 -5.04 11.60
CA PRO A 86 0.26 -4.52 12.91
C PRO A 86 0.39 -3.00 13.06
N THR A 87 1.27 -2.36 12.29
CA THR A 87 1.49 -0.91 12.30
C THR A 87 1.46 -0.33 10.89
N PHE A 88 1.14 0.96 10.79
CA PHE A 88 1.18 1.68 9.51
C PHE A 88 2.59 1.69 8.91
N GLU A 89 3.61 1.84 9.76
CA GLU A 89 5.01 1.87 9.33
C GLU A 89 5.46 0.54 8.70
N GLU A 90 5.07 -0.59 9.30
CA GLU A 90 5.36 -1.92 8.75
C GLU A 90 4.59 -2.17 7.44
N ALA A 91 3.32 -1.78 7.38
CA ALA A 91 2.49 -1.93 6.19
C ALA A 91 3.04 -1.09 5.03
N LEU A 92 3.47 0.15 5.30
CA LEU A 92 4.05 1.03 4.29
C LEU A 92 5.38 0.49 3.74
N ILE A 93 6.21 -0.10 4.60
CA ILE A 93 7.44 -0.77 4.18
C ILE A 93 7.12 -1.96 3.28
N GLU A 94 6.07 -2.73 3.61
CA GLU A 94 5.64 -3.85 2.78
C GLU A 94 5.11 -3.39 1.42
N LEU A 95 4.23 -2.37 1.39
CA LEU A 95 3.75 -1.76 0.16
C LEU A 95 4.91 -1.28 -0.73
N ALA A 96 5.92 -0.63 -0.15
CA ALA A 96 7.10 -0.18 -0.89
C ALA A 96 7.88 -1.35 -1.49
N LYS A 97 7.99 -2.50 -0.80
CA LYS A 97 8.61 -3.71 -1.36
C LYS A 97 7.77 -4.29 -2.49
N LEU A 98 6.44 -4.35 -2.35
CA LEU A 98 5.54 -4.86 -3.38
C LEU A 98 5.62 -4.01 -4.65
N VAL A 99 5.54 -2.68 -4.51
CA VAL A 99 5.72 -1.74 -5.63
C VAL A 99 7.09 -1.91 -6.28
N LYS A 100 8.16 -1.99 -5.48
CA LYS A 100 9.52 -2.20 -6.01
C LYS A 100 9.66 -3.53 -6.76
N THR A 101 9.00 -4.58 -6.26
CA THR A 101 9.05 -5.92 -6.84
C THR A 101 8.28 -5.99 -8.15
N LYS A 102 7.07 -5.42 -8.19
CA LYS A 102 6.18 -5.47 -9.35
C LYS A 102 6.58 -4.45 -10.43
N TYR A 103 6.94 -3.24 -10.04
CA TYR A 103 7.14 -2.11 -10.96
C TYR A 103 8.57 -1.59 -11.06
N GLY A 104 9.48 -2.05 -10.19
CA GLY A 104 10.89 -1.70 -10.26
C GLY A 104 11.27 -0.42 -9.50
N LYS A 105 11.83 0.56 -10.20
CA LYS A 105 12.49 1.73 -9.59
C LYS A 105 11.59 2.95 -9.48
#